data_AF-A0A9P2LC29-F1
#
_entry.id   AF-A0A9P2LC29-F1
#
_cell.length_a   1.000
_cell.length_b   1.000
_cell.length_c   1.000
_cell.angle_alpha   90.00
_cell.angle_beta   90.00
_cell.angle_gamma   90.00
#
_symmetry.space_group_name_H-M   'P 1'
#
loop_
_entity.id
_entity.type
_entity.pdbx_description
1 polymer ?
#
loop_
_entity_poly.entity_id
_entity_poly.type
_entity_poly.pdbx_seq_one_letter_code
_entity_poly.pdbx_strand_id
1 'polypeptide(L)'
;LTKICPEEKYFIFGLNNYLKHFIFIRNRKTTYATLLEMLMAAYKMVNRLKEQGHNALFEQAYMSELKKLITFRAEFQTTGFFYPEIAMYMARPDKILHAFYVRHDRFRVRIDDQEHNLSGYIAYVKDFEGGEI
;
A
#
# COMPACT_ATOMS: atom_id res chain seq x y z
N LEU A 1 13.69 8.76 4.46
CA LEU A 1 14.98 8.41 5.09
C LEU A 1 15.99 7.85 4.10
N THR A 2 15.84 6.64 3.54
CA THR A 2 16.86 6.04 2.65
C THR A 2 17.15 6.79 1.33
N LYS A 3 16.31 7.77 0.96
CA LYS A 3 16.58 8.70 -0.15
C LYS A 3 17.55 9.83 0.22
N ILE A 4 17.58 10.21 1.50
CA ILE A 4 18.31 11.39 2.02
C ILE A 4 19.55 10.92 2.78
N CYS A 5 19.41 9.87 3.59
CA CYS A 5 20.48 9.23 4.33
C CYS A 5 20.44 7.72 4.08
N PRO A 6 21.22 7.20 3.11
CA PRO A 6 21.23 5.79 2.72
C PRO A 6 22.13 4.94 3.64
N GLU A 7 22.04 5.14 4.96
CA GLU A 7 22.75 4.29 5.91
C GLU A 7 22.05 2.94 6.05
N GLU A 8 22.85 1.88 6.17
CA GLU A 8 22.39 0.49 6.27
C GLU A 8 21.32 0.28 7.36
N LYS A 9 21.50 0.92 8.52
CA LYS A 9 20.55 0.86 9.66
C LYS A 9 19.12 1.26 9.29
N TYR A 10 18.95 2.18 8.34
CA TYR A 10 17.63 2.62 7.89
C TYR A 10 16.97 1.65 6.93
N PHE A 11 17.78 0.94 6.13
CA PHE A 11 17.29 -0.18 5.33
C PHE A 11 16.85 -1.33 6.21
N ILE A 12 17.67 -1.71 7.20
CA ILE A 12 17.35 -2.75 8.19
C ILE A 12 16.05 -2.41 8.93
N PHE A 13 15.89 -1.16 9.37
CA PHE A 13 14.66 -0.70 10.03
C PHE A 13 13.43 -0.90 9.13
N GLY A 14 13.52 -0.48 7.86
CA GLY A 14 12.41 -0.62 6.92
C GLY A 14 12.10 -2.08 6.58
N LEU A 15 13.13 -2.92 6.39
CA LEU A 15 12.96 -4.36 6.15
C LEU A 15 12.23 -5.01 7.34
N ASN A 16 12.71 -4.75 8.55
CA ASN A 16 12.11 -5.28 9.78
C ASN A 16 10.66 -4.85 9.94
N ASN A 17 10.31 -3.62 9.53
CA ASN A 17 8.94 -3.12 9.62
C ASN A 17 7.96 -3.98 8.79
N TYR A 18 8.15 -4.11 7.48
CA TYR A 18 7.17 -4.85 6.69
C TYR A 18 7.29 -6.36 6.85
N LEU A 19 8.49 -6.92 7.09
CA LEU A 19 8.67 -8.36 7.28
C LEU A 19 7.97 -8.85 8.56
N LYS A 20 8.11 -8.11 9.67
CA LYS A 20 7.40 -8.42 10.92
C LYS A 20 5.88 -8.38 10.74
N HIS A 21 5.39 -7.49 9.89
CA HIS A 21 3.96 -7.33 9.64
C HIS A 21 3.46 -8.11 8.43
N PHE A 22 4.31 -8.87 7.72
CA PHE A 22 3.96 -9.49 6.44
C PHE A 22 2.73 -10.39 6.54
N ILE A 23 2.67 -11.28 7.54
CA ILE A 23 1.54 -12.20 7.77
C ILE A 23 0.28 -11.43 8.15
N PHE A 24 0.41 -10.39 8.99
CA PHE A 24 -0.70 -9.53 9.37
C PHE A 24 -1.28 -8.81 8.14
N ILE A 25 -0.41 -8.21 7.33
CA ILE A 25 -0.79 -7.52 6.10
C ILE A 25 -1.37 -8.53 5.12
N ARG A 26 -0.91 -9.77 5.02
CA ARG A 26 -1.53 -10.74 4.11
C ARG A 26 -2.93 -11.14 4.57
N ASN A 27 -3.09 -11.44 5.85
CA ASN A 27 -4.31 -12.05 6.39
C ASN A 27 -5.38 -11.05 6.85
N ARG A 28 -5.13 -9.74 6.73
CA ARG A 28 -6.11 -8.71 7.11
C ARG A 28 -7.36 -8.81 6.25
N LYS A 29 -8.50 -9.12 6.88
CA LYS A 29 -9.80 -9.31 6.23
C LYS A 29 -10.52 -8.01 5.82
N THR A 30 -9.99 -6.86 6.22
CA THR A 30 -10.60 -5.55 5.97
C THR A 30 -9.61 -4.65 5.25
N THR A 31 -10.15 -3.72 4.46
CA THR A 31 -9.35 -2.68 3.81
C THR A 31 -8.83 -1.69 4.85
N TYR A 32 -7.59 -1.28 4.69
CA TYR A 32 -6.90 -0.31 5.53
C TYR A 32 -6.15 0.63 4.61
N ALA A 33 -6.44 1.93 4.72
CA ALA A 33 -5.95 2.93 3.78
C ALA A 33 -4.42 2.96 3.63
N THR A 34 -3.69 2.68 4.71
CA THR A 34 -2.23 2.80 4.78
C THR A 34 -1.46 1.58 4.28
N LEU A 35 -2.11 0.42 4.09
CA LEU A 35 -1.37 -0.83 3.83
C LEU A 35 -0.69 -0.83 2.46
N LEU A 36 -1.41 -0.42 1.41
CA LEU A 36 -0.85 -0.38 0.06
C LEU A 36 0.28 0.64 -0.02
N GLU A 37 0.08 1.83 0.53
CA GLU A 37 1.11 2.88 0.59
C GLU A 37 2.38 2.40 1.29
N MET A 38 2.25 1.76 2.45
CA MET A 38 3.38 1.22 3.18
C MET A 38 4.13 0.14 2.37
N LEU A 39 3.42 -0.76 1.70
CA LEU A 39 4.04 -1.77 0.84
C LEU A 39 4.77 -1.13 -0.36
N MET A 40 4.19 -0.09 -0.96
CA MET A 40 4.84 0.67 -2.03
C MET A 40 6.08 1.42 -1.55
N ALA A 41 6.06 1.95 -0.32
CA ALA A 41 7.24 2.55 0.30
C ALA A 41 8.35 1.51 0.52
N ALA A 42 7.99 0.30 0.99
CA ALA A 42 8.91 -0.83 1.12
C ALA A 42 9.49 -1.24 -0.24
N TYR A 43 8.65 -1.38 -1.27
CA TYR A 43 9.07 -1.72 -2.63
C TYR A 43 10.12 -0.75 -3.17
N LYS A 44 9.85 0.56 -3.08
CA LYS A 44 10.80 1.61 -3.49
C LYS A 44 12.10 1.54 -2.70
N MET A 45 12.04 1.21 -1.42
CA MET A 45 13.23 1.05 -0.58
C MET A 45 14.05 -0.17 -0.98
N VAL A 46 13.42 -1.31 -1.24
CA VAL A 46 14.09 -2.55 -1.68
C VAL A 46 14.73 -2.38 -3.05
N ASN A 47 14.11 -1.63 -3.97
CA ASN A 47 14.74 -1.27 -5.25
C ASN A 47 16.00 -0.42 -5.04
N ARG A 48 15.96 0.61 -4.18
CA ARG A 48 17.17 1.39 -3.85
C ARG A 48 18.26 0.54 -3.24
N LEU A 49 17.89 -0.41 -2.40
CA LEU A 49 18.82 -1.34 -1.76
C LEU A 49 19.55 -2.18 -2.82
N LYS A 50 18.83 -2.66 -3.84
CA LYS A 50 19.40 -3.35 -5.01
C LYS A 50 20.33 -2.43 -5.82
N GLU A 51 19.89 -1.21 -6.13
CA GLU A 51 20.66 -0.23 -6.91
C GLU A 51 21.98 0.16 -6.23
N GLN A 52 22.01 0.18 -4.89
CA GLN A 52 23.18 0.54 -4.10
C GLN A 52 24.11 -0.64 -3.78
N GLY A 53 23.81 -1.85 -4.27
CA GLY A 53 24.69 -3.01 -4.14
C GLY A 53 24.67 -3.69 -2.76
N HIS A 54 23.65 -3.45 -1.92
CA HIS A 54 23.50 -4.10 -0.61
C HIS A 54 22.95 -5.55 -0.75
N ASN A 55 23.63 -6.39 -1.52
CA ASN A 55 23.13 -7.71 -1.95
C ASN A 55 22.69 -8.60 -0.78
N ALA A 56 23.45 -8.63 0.32
CA ALA A 56 23.11 -9.45 1.49
C ALA A 56 21.77 -9.07 2.15
N LEU A 57 21.44 -7.77 2.18
CA LEU A 57 20.15 -7.29 2.68
C LEU A 57 19.04 -7.44 1.63
N PHE A 58 19.38 -7.39 0.34
CA PHE A 58 18.41 -7.57 -0.75
C PHE A 58 17.83 -8.98 -0.74
N GLU A 59 18.66 -9.99 -0.54
CA GLU A 59 18.21 -11.39 -0.43
C GLU A 59 17.25 -11.61 0.74
N GLN A 60 17.40 -10.84 1.82
CA GLN A 60 16.50 -10.88 2.99
C GLN A 60 15.19 -10.12 2.77
N ALA A 61 15.05 -9.38 1.67
CA ALA A 61 13.86 -8.57 1.41
C ALA A 61 12.68 -9.39 0.88
N TYR A 62 12.87 -10.64 0.45
CA TYR A 62 11.80 -11.46 -0.13
C TYR A 62 11.01 -10.70 -1.21
N MET A 63 11.73 -10.12 -2.18
CA MET A 63 11.18 -9.20 -3.18
C MET A 63 10.02 -9.82 -3.97
N SER A 64 10.09 -11.11 -4.30
CA SER A 64 9.02 -11.84 -4.99
C SER A 64 7.72 -11.86 -4.17
N GLU A 65 7.83 -12.15 -2.88
CA GLU A 65 6.74 -12.21 -1.93
C GLU A 65 6.15 -10.82 -1.67
N LEU A 66 6.99 -9.79 -1.58
CA LEU A 66 6.57 -8.40 -1.49
C LEU A 66 5.73 -8.01 -2.72
N LYS A 67 6.19 -8.32 -3.94
CA LYS A 67 5.43 -8.04 -5.16
C LYS A 67 4.07 -8.73 -5.17
N LYS A 68 4.01 -10.02 -4.82
CA LYS A 68 2.75 -10.77 -4.71
C LYS A 68 1.81 -10.14 -3.69
N LEU A 69 2.34 -9.67 -2.56
CA LEU A 69 1.54 -9.03 -1.52
C LEU A 69 1.01 -7.66 -1.96
N ILE A 70 1.80 -6.88 -2.71
CA ILE A 70 1.39 -5.60 -3.30
C ILE A 70 0.21 -5.81 -4.24
N THR A 71 0.33 -6.70 -5.23
CA THR A 71 -0.76 -6.99 -6.18
C THR A 71 -2.02 -7.44 -5.45
N PHE A 72 -1.89 -8.40 -4.53
CA PHE A 72 -3.02 -8.86 -3.72
C PHE A 72 -3.69 -7.70 -2.95
N ARG A 73 -2.90 -6.79 -2.37
CA ARG A 73 -3.45 -5.67 -1.59
C ARG A 73 -4.05 -4.58 -2.47
N ALA A 74 -3.47 -4.29 -3.63
CA ALA A 74 -4.03 -3.36 -4.61
C ALA A 74 -5.40 -3.85 -5.09
N GLU A 75 -5.55 -5.13 -5.39
CA GLU A 75 -6.85 -5.73 -5.74
C GLU A 75 -7.80 -5.71 -4.55
N PHE A 76 -7.36 -6.16 -3.38
CA PHE A 76 -8.22 -6.26 -2.19
C PHE A 76 -8.74 -4.89 -1.73
N GLN A 77 -7.95 -3.83 -1.90
CA GLN A 77 -8.32 -2.48 -1.48
C GLN A 77 -9.58 -1.96 -2.20
N THR A 78 -9.84 -2.45 -3.41
CA THR A 78 -11.07 -2.13 -4.18
C THR A 78 -12.35 -2.56 -3.47
N THR A 79 -12.30 -3.58 -2.60
CA THR A 79 -13.47 -4.05 -1.83
C THR A 79 -13.99 -3.02 -0.83
N GLY A 80 -13.18 -2.00 -0.52
CA GLY A 80 -13.51 -0.84 0.30
C GLY A 80 -13.71 0.43 -0.51
N PHE A 81 -14.11 0.34 -1.78
CA PHE A 81 -14.37 1.48 -2.66
C PHE A 81 -15.87 1.61 -2.99
N PHE A 82 -16.38 2.84 -3.01
CA PHE A 82 -17.75 3.13 -3.40
C PHE A 82 -17.92 3.13 -4.92
N TYR A 83 -18.16 1.93 -5.45
CA TYR A 83 -18.75 1.76 -6.77
C TYR A 83 -20.20 2.28 -6.81
N PRO A 84 -20.71 2.70 -7.98
CA PRO A 84 -22.08 3.22 -8.13
C PRO A 84 -23.15 2.34 -7.47
N GLU A 85 -23.02 1.02 -7.62
CA GLU A 85 -23.93 -0.01 -7.12
C GLU A 85 -24.01 -0.04 -5.59
N ILE A 86 -22.93 0.35 -4.89
CA ILE A 86 -22.91 0.43 -3.43
C ILE A 86 -23.28 1.84 -2.97
N ALA A 87 -22.79 2.85 -3.68
CA ALA A 87 -23.00 4.26 -3.34
C ALA A 87 -24.49 4.62 -3.34
N MET A 88 -25.28 4.12 -4.29
CA MET A 88 -26.71 4.45 -4.45
C MET A 88 -27.57 4.12 -3.22
N TYR A 89 -27.12 3.21 -2.35
CA TYR A 89 -27.83 2.84 -1.12
C TYR A 89 -27.44 3.70 0.09
N MET A 90 -26.49 4.62 -0.05
CA MET A 90 -26.07 5.53 1.02
C MET A 90 -26.99 6.77 1.06
N ALA A 91 -27.06 7.44 2.21
CA ALA A 91 -27.92 8.61 2.38
C ALA A 91 -27.59 9.78 1.42
N ARG A 92 -26.33 9.89 0.98
CA ARG A 92 -25.80 10.95 0.11
C ARG A 92 -24.85 10.38 -0.94
N PRO A 93 -25.36 9.65 -1.95
CA PRO A 93 -24.53 8.99 -2.96
C PRO A 93 -23.66 10.00 -3.73
N ASP A 94 -24.19 11.21 -3.97
CA ASP A 94 -23.53 12.33 -4.65
C ASP A 94 -22.23 12.79 -3.98
N LYS A 95 -22.04 12.49 -2.69
CA LYS A 95 -20.88 12.94 -1.90
C LYS A 95 -19.81 11.88 -1.70
N ILE A 96 -20.15 10.60 -1.87
CA ILE A 96 -19.29 9.47 -1.51
C ILE A 96 -18.96 8.58 -2.70
N LEU A 97 -19.59 8.83 -3.86
CA LEU A 97 -19.25 8.16 -5.10
C LEU A 97 -17.74 8.28 -5.36
N HIS A 98 -17.10 7.16 -5.68
CA HIS A 98 -15.66 7.06 -5.90
C HIS A 98 -14.76 7.34 -4.67
N ALA A 99 -15.31 7.30 -3.47
CA ALA A 99 -14.53 7.36 -2.24
C ALA A 99 -14.21 5.95 -1.69
N PHE A 100 -13.07 5.83 -1.04
CA PHE A 100 -12.74 4.69 -0.18
C PHE A 100 -13.45 4.79 1.17
N TYR A 101 -13.87 3.66 1.72
CA TYR A 101 -14.59 3.59 2.98
C TYR A 101 -14.10 2.45 3.87
N VAL A 102 -14.37 2.59 5.18
CA VAL A 102 -14.05 1.57 6.18
C VAL A 102 -15.32 0.79 6.54
N ARG A 103 -15.48 -0.42 5.98
CA ARG A 103 -16.70 -1.23 6.13
C ARG A 103 -17.08 -1.47 7.59
N HIS A 104 -16.11 -1.84 8.42
CA HIS A 104 -16.31 -2.19 9.83
C HIS A 104 -16.52 -0.97 10.74
N ASP A 105 -16.33 0.25 10.22
CA ASP A 105 -16.71 1.49 10.89
C ASP A 105 -17.86 2.16 10.13
N ARG A 106 -18.95 1.39 9.91
CA ARG A 106 -20.21 1.88 9.32
C ARG A 106 -20.03 2.66 8.01
N PHE A 107 -19.19 2.15 7.11
CA PHE A 107 -18.90 2.78 5.82
C PHE A 107 -18.32 4.20 5.93
N ARG A 108 -17.64 4.51 7.04
CA ARG A 108 -17.02 5.83 7.25
C ARG A 108 -16.05 6.18 6.12
N VAL A 109 -16.15 7.42 5.66
CA VAL A 109 -15.23 8.07 4.73
C VAL A 109 -14.49 9.18 5.48
N ARG A 110 -13.16 9.23 5.35
CA ARG A 110 -12.33 10.32 5.88
C ARG A 110 -11.34 10.78 4.84
N ILE A 111 -10.97 12.06 4.89
CA ILE A 111 -10.02 12.68 3.96
C ILE A 111 -8.64 12.03 4.07
N ASP A 112 -8.14 11.83 5.29
CA ASP A 112 -6.86 11.14 5.57
C ASP A 112 -6.82 9.71 4.98
N ASP A 113 -7.94 8.97 5.11
CA ASP A 113 -8.04 7.64 4.48
C ASP A 113 -8.02 7.73 2.94
N GLN A 114 -8.59 8.78 2.34
CA GLN A 114 -8.53 8.96 0.88
C GLN A 114 -7.10 9.24 0.42
N GLU A 115 -6.38 10.12 1.14
CA GLU A 115 -5.00 10.48 0.84
C GLU A 115 -4.10 9.26 0.80
N HIS A 116 -4.16 8.41 1.83
CA HIS A 116 -3.34 7.19 1.89
C HIS A 116 -3.70 6.20 0.78
N ASN A 117 -4.99 6.00 0.49
CA ASN A 117 -5.42 5.13 -0.60
C ASN A 117 -4.90 5.63 -1.96
N LEU A 118 -5.10 6.92 -2.24
CA LEU A 118 -4.69 7.53 -3.48
C LEU A 118 -3.17 7.50 -3.63
N SER A 119 -2.43 7.83 -2.58
CA SER A 119 -0.97 7.76 -2.56
C SER A 119 -0.45 6.35 -2.80
N GLY A 120 -1.12 5.33 -2.24
CA GLY A 120 -0.84 3.92 -2.51
C GLY A 120 -1.05 3.55 -3.98
N TYR A 121 -2.21 3.88 -4.56
CA TYR A 121 -2.52 3.55 -5.95
C TYR A 121 -1.68 4.33 -6.97
N ILE A 122 -1.42 5.62 -6.74
CA ILE A 122 -0.52 6.41 -7.59
C ILE A 122 0.87 5.77 -7.61
N ALA A 123 1.41 5.40 -6.45
CA ALA A 123 2.70 4.73 -6.38
C ALA A 123 2.67 3.35 -7.06
N TYR A 124 1.57 2.60 -6.92
CA TYR A 124 1.37 1.31 -7.58
C TYR A 124 1.40 1.44 -9.11
N VAL A 125 0.60 2.33 -9.70
CA VAL A 125 0.56 2.51 -11.15
C VAL A 125 1.91 3.02 -11.68
N LYS A 126 2.45 4.09 -11.08
CA LYS A 126 3.67 4.75 -11.58
C LYS A 126 4.93 3.90 -11.41
N ASP A 127 5.12 3.33 -10.23
CA ASP A 127 6.41 2.75 -9.84
C ASP A 127 6.41 1.21 -9.89
N PHE A 128 5.24 0.56 -9.81
CA PHE A 128 5.14 -0.91 -9.82
C PHE A 128 4.66 -1.47 -11.16
N GLU A 129 3.58 -0.94 -11.73
CA GLU A 129 3.10 -1.37 -13.06
C GLU A 129 3.87 -0.69 -14.20
N GLY A 130 4.37 0.53 -13.97
CA GLY A 130 5.05 1.33 -14.99
C GLY A 130 4.08 2.01 -15.97
N GLY A 131 2.84 2.26 -15.54
CA GLY A 131 1.86 3.01 -16.32
C GLY A 131 2.10 4.53 -16.24
N GLU A 132 1.63 5.25 -17.26
CA GLU A 132 1.50 6.71 -17.21
C GLU A 132 0.27 7.10 -16.36
N ILE A 133 0.39 8.16 -15.56
CA ILE A 133 -0.69 8.72 -14.72
C ILE A 133 -1.11 10.06 -15.28
#